data_AF-A0A1H9TGB9-F1
#
_entry.id   AF-A0A1H9TGB9-F1
#
_cell.length_a   1.000
_cell.length_b   1.000
_cell.length_c   1.000
_cell.angle_alpha   90.00
_cell.angle_beta   90.00
_cell.angle_gamma   90.00
#
_symmetry.space_group_name_H-M   'P 1'
#
loop_
_entity.id
_entity.type
_entity.pdbx_description
1 polymer ?
#
loop_
_entity_poly.entity_id
_entity_poly.type
_entity_poly.pdbx_seq_one_letter_code
_entity_poly.pdbx_strand_id
1 'polypeptide(L)' 'MDDPSHDPINQLTPRELETLRAIALGLSAKEVAKLLNIAPRTVERHIDHIRLKTRTRNRSHMVAFAIANGLV' A
#
# COMPACT_ATOMS: atom_id res chain seq x y z
N MET A 1 11.34 22.57 2.11
CA MET A 1 12.58 21.92 1.64
C MET A 1 12.19 20.47 1.45
N ASP A 2 11.60 20.20 0.30
CA ASP A 2 11.02 18.92 -0.07
C ASP A 2 12.16 18.17 -0.78
N ASP A 3 12.75 17.22 -0.08
CA ASP A 3 13.87 16.42 -0.59
C ASP A 3 13.40 15.56 -1.77
N PRO A 4 13.90 15.79 -3.00
CA PRO A 4 13.47 15.07 -4.20
C PRO A 4 13.97 13.62 -4.26
N SER A 5 14.70 13.14 -3.24
CA SER A 5 15.25 11.78 -3.16
C SER A 5 14.34 10.82 -2.38
N HIS A 6 13.26 11.32 -1.78
CA HIS A 6 12.38 10.53 -0.92
C HIS A 6 11.22 9.91 -1.71
N ASP A 7 11.55 9.01 -2.65
CA ASP A 7 10.52 8.29 -3.39
C ASP A 7 9.68 7.41 -2.42
N PRO A 8 8.37 7.69 -2.28
CA PRO A 8 7.53 6.99 -1.31
C PRO A 8 7.38 5.50 -1.62
N ILE A 9 7.59 5.07 -2.87
CA ILE A 9 7.51 3.67 -3.30
C ILE A 9 8.76 2.92 -2.87
N ASN A 10 9.94 3.52 -3.02
CA ASN A 10 11.21 2.94 -2.57
C ASN A 10 11.28 2.74 -1.04
N GLN A 11 10.43 3.40 -0.27
CA GLN A 11 10.31 3.18 1.17
C GLN A 11 9.41 2.01 1.56
N LEU A 12 8.58 1.52 0.64
CA LEU A 12 7.75 0.35 0.87
C LEU A 12 8.62 -0.90 0.85
N THR A 13 8.45 -1.74 1.86
CA THR A 13 8.98 -3.10 1.83
C THR A 13 8.27 -3.90 0.74
N PRO A 14 8.85 -5.02 0.26
CA PRO A 14 8.21 -5.87 -0.73
C PRO A 14 6.78 -6.29 -0.36
N ARG A 15 6.54 -6.60 0.92
CA ARG A 15 5.21 -6.97 1.44
C ARG A 15 4.22 -5.82 1.44
N GLU A 16 4.68 -4.61 1.77
CA GLU A 16 3.85 -3.42 1.69
C GLU A 16 3.50 -3.07 0.24
N LEU A 17 4.45 -3.25 -0.68
CA LEU A 17 4.21 -3.05 -2.11
C LEU A 17 3.19 -4.05 -2.67
N GLU A 18 3.33 -5.34 -2.35
CA GLU A 18 2.33 -6.36 -2.72
C GLU A 18 0.94 -6.04 -2.15
N THR A 19 0.89 -5.61 -0.89
CA THR A 19 -0.37 -5.20 -0.23
C THR A 19 -1.00 -4.00 -0.94
N LEU A 20 -0.21 -2.98 -1.28
CA LEU A 20 -0.67 -1.79 -1.99
C LEU A 20 -1.24 -2.15 -3.37
N ARG A 21 -0.54 -3.00 -4.13
CA ARG A 21 -1.01 -3.49 -5.44
C ARG A 21 -2.33 -4.22 -5.33
N ALA A 22 -2.45 -5.14 -4.36
CA ALA A 22 -3.69 -5.89 -4.16
C ALA A 22 -4.87 -4.97 -3.79
N ILE A 23 -4.64 -3.96 -2.96
CA ILE A 23 -5.66 -2.96 -2.63
C ILE A 23 -6.05 -2.13 -3.86
N ALA A 24 -5.09 -1.77 -4.70
CA ALA A 24 -5.31 -1.03 -5.94
C ALA A 24 -6.14 -1.83 -6.95
N LEU A 25 -6.02 -3.17 -6.94
CA LEU A 25 -6.88 -4.09 -7.69
C LEU A 25 -8.29 -4.28 -7.08
N GLY A 26 -8.59 -3.59 -5.97
CA GLY A 26 -9.90 -3.64 -5.32
C GLY A 26 -10.06 -4.70 -4.23
N LEU A 27 -9.04 -5.52 -3.95
CA LEU A 27 -9.13 -6.63 -2.98
C LEU A 27 -9.30 -6.12 -1.55
N SER A 28 -10.28 -6.64 -0.81
CA SER A 28 -10.49 -6.33 0.61
C SER A 28 -9.33 -6.83 1.48
N ALA A 29 -9.16 -6.29 2.70
CA ALA A 29 -8.08 -6.73 3.59
C ALA A 29 -8.12 -8.24 3.89
N LYS A 30 -9.31 -8.85 3.90
CA LYS A 30 -9.48 -10.30 4.04
C LYS A 30 -9.02 -11.08 2.82
N GLU A 31 -9.26 -10.56 1.62
CA GLU A 31 -8.79 -11.19 0.37
C GLU A 31 -7.28 -11.06 0.21
N VAL A 32 -6.72 -9.89 0.52
CA VAL A 32 -5.26 -9.67 0.57
C VAL A 32 -4.61 -10.61 1.59
N ALA A 33 -5.22 -10.79 2.76
CA ALA A 33 -4.73 -11.70 3.79
C ALA A 33 -4.66 -13.15 3.29
N LYS A 34 -5.69 -13.61 2.58
CA LYS A 34 -5.69 -14.93 1.93
C LYS A 34 -4.62 -15.03 0.85
N LEU A 35 -4.50 -14.02 -0.01
CA LEU A 35 -3.53 -13.97 -1.10
C LEU A 35 -2.09 -14.06 -0.58
N LEU A 36 -1.77 -13.31 0.48
CA LEU A 36 -0.44 -13.25 1.07
C LEU A 36 -0.21 -14.31 2.16
N ASN A 37 -1.20 -15.16 2.43
CA ASN A 37 -1.20 -16.19 3.47
C ASN A 37 -0.79 -15.66 4.87
N ILE A 38 -1.41 -14.54 5.28
CA ILE A 38 -1.19 -13.88 6.57
C ILE A 38 -2.52 -13.55 7.27
N ALA A 39 -2.46 -13.13 8.53
CA ALA A 39 -3.66 -12.70 9.25
C ALA A 39 -4.20 -11.35 8.72
N PRO A 40 -5.53 -11.14 8.66
CA PRO A 40 -6.13 -9.86 8.26
C PRO A 40 -5.62 -8.66 9.06
N ARG A 41 -5.38 -8.86 10.37
CA ARG A 41 -4.81 -7.83 11.25
C ARG A 41 -3.40 -7.41 10.83
N THR A 42 -2.63 -8.31 10.24
CA THR A 42 -1.29 -8.00 9.70
C THR A 42 -1.41 -7.16 8.44
N VAL A 43 -2.38 -7.45 7.58
CA VAL A 43 -2.68 -6.61 6.41
C VAL A 43 -3.08 -5.20 6.83
N GLU A 44 -3.93 -5.05 7.85
CA GLU A 44 -4.30 -3.73 8.39
C GLU A 44 -3.09 -2.94 8.88
N ARG A 45 -2.13 -3.61 9.55
CA ARG A 45 -0.86 -2.97 9.92
C ARG A 45 -0.05 -2.53 8.70
N HIS A 46 0.04 -3.36 7.67
CA HIS A 46 0.69 -2.97 6.41
C HIS A 46 -0.01 -1.75 5.78
N ILE A 47 -1.35 -1.71 5.78
CA ILE A 47 -2.12 -0.57 5.27
C ILE A 47 -1.77 0.71 6.01
N ASP A 48 -1.72 0.69 7.35
CA ASP A 48 -1.35 1.88 8.13
C ASP A 48 0.09 2.33 7.83
N HIS A 49 1.04 1.40 7.73
CA HIS A 49 2.42 1.75 7.40
C HIS A 49 2.56 2.30 5.98
N ILE A 50 1.91 1.69 4.99
CA ILE A 50 1.87 2.20 3.62
C ILE A 50 1.27 3.60 3.61
N ARG A 51 0.18 3.81 4.34
CA ARG A 51 -0.51 5.11 4.40
C ARG A 51 0.41 6.21 4.94
N LEU A 52 1.21 5.90 5.98
CA LEU A 52 2.20 6.81 6.53
C LEU A 52 3.34 7.10 5.54
N LYS A 53 3.92 6.07 4.91
CA LYS A 53 5.03 6.20 3.96
C LYS A 53 4.64 6.93 2.68
N THR A 54 3.45 6.64 2.15
CA THR A 54 2.90 7.27 0.93
C THR A 54 2.18 8.59 1.20
N ARG A 55 2.04 8.99 2.47
CA ARG A 55 1.28 10.17 2.92
C ARG A 55 -0.16 10.21 2.38
N THR A 56 -0.76 9.04 2.19
CA THR A 56 -2.15 8.93 1.74
C THR A 56 -3.11 9.08 2.92
N ARG A 57 -4.37 9.44 2.65
CA ARG A 57 -5.34 9.77 3.73
C ARG A 57 -6.31 8.63 4.02
N ASN A 58 -6.64 7.86 3.00
CA ASN A 58 -7.60 6.77 3.07
C ASN A 58 -7.31 5.77 1.96
N ARG A 59 -8.09 4.68 1.95
CA ARG A 59 -7.98 3.61 0.97
C ARG A 59 -8.10 4.12 -0.46
N SER A 60 -9.07 4.98 -0.76
CA SER A 60 -9.25 5.54 -2.11
C SER A 60 -8.03 6.36 -2.55
N HIS A 61 -7.42 7.12 -1.64
CA HIS A 61 -6.19 7.86 -1.92
C HIS A 61 -5.00 6.91 -2.16
N MET A 62 -4.91 5.77 -1.45
CA MET A 62 -3.91 4.74 -1.74
C MET A 62 -4.08 4.11 -3.12
N VAL A 63 -5.33 3.83 -3.52
CA VAL A 63 -5.64 3.31 -4.86
C VAL A 63 -5.21 4.31 -5.93
N ALA A 64 -5.61 5.58 -5.79
CA ALA A 64 -5.21 6.65 -6.71
C ALA A 64 -3.68 6.81 -6.78
N PHE A 65 -3.00 6.75 -5.63
CA PHE A 65 -1.54 6.78 -5.56
C PHE A 65 -0.91 5.62 -6.33
N ALA A 66 -1.40 4.39 -6.17
CA ALA A 66 -0.87 3.23 -6.88
C ALA A 66 -1.03 3.36 -8.41
N ILE A 67 -2.18 3.82 -8.87
CA ILE A 67 -2.46 4.05 -10.31
C ILE A 67 -1.55 5.15 -10.86
N ALA A 68 -1.45 6.29 -10.16
CA ALA A 68 -0.63 7.42 -10.59
C ALA A 68 0.87 7.08 -10.73
N ASN A 69 1.32 6.06 -10.00
CA ASN A 69 2.70 5.59 -10.01
C ASN A 69 2.92 4.31 -10.84
N GLY A 70 1.93 3.85 -11.61
CA GLY A 70 2.07 2.68 -12.49
C GLY A 70 2.29 1.36 -11.74
N LEU A 71 1.78 1.25 -10.51
CA LEU A 71 1.88 0.02 -9.72
C LEU A 71 0.84 -1.04 -10.12
N VAL A 72 -0.16 -0.66 -10.93
CA VAL A 72 -1.23 -1.49 -11.50
C VAL A 72 -1.53 -1.07 -12.93
#